data_AF-A0A0G1EVK2-F1
#
_entry.id   AF-A0A0G1EVK2-F1
#
_cell.length_a   1.000
_cell.length_b   1.000
_cell.length_c   1.000
_cell.angle_alpha   90.00
_cell.angle_beta   90.00
_cell.angle_gamma   90.00
#
_symmetry.space_group_name_H-M   'P 1'
#
loop_
_entity.id
_entity.type
_entity.pdbx_description
1 polymer ?
#
loop_
_entity_poly.entity_id
_entity_poly.type
_entity_poly.pdbx_seq_one_letter_code
_entity_poly.pdbx_strand_id
1 'polypeptide(L)'
;MNSINPKVLDFANHSADATEKDIQKLCEAVLQYGFNSAFVNPIHVKLAKSYVQDKAKVGTVISFPLGQDIRDVKIHSIREAIQDGADELDVVPR
;
A
#
# COMPACT_ATOMS: atom_id res chain seq x y z
N MET A 1 -13.04 27.27 -8.21
CA MET A 1 -13.20 25.86 -7.75
C MET A 1 -11.90 25.48 -7.08
N ASN A 2 -11.92 25.15 -5.78
CA ASN A 2 -10.70 24.73 -5.09
C ASN A 2 -10.39 23.29 -5.48
N SER A 3 -9.41 23.11 -6.36
CA SER A 3 -8.90 21.79 -6.75
C SER A 3 -8.19 21.16 -5.54
N ILE A 4 -8.56 19.93 -5.18
CA ILE A 4 -7.85 19.15 -4.17
C ILE A 4 -6.47 18.79 -4.74
N ASN A 5 -5.40 18.95 -3.96
CA ASN A 5 -4.08 18.48 -4.33
C ASN A 5 -4.04 16.94 -4.25
N PRO A 6 -3.86 16.20 -5.36
CA PRO A 6 -3.89 14.73 -5.32
C PRO A 6 -2.75 14.13 -4.50
N LYS A 7 -1.65 14.87 -4.27
CA LYS A 7 -0.52 14.43 -3.45
C LYS A 7 -0.81 14.32 -1.95
N VAL A 8 -2.03 14.61 -1.50
CA VAL A 8 -2.47 14.37 -0.11
C VAL A 8 -3.37 13.14 0.00
N LEU A 9 -3.56 12.40 -1.09
CA LEU A 9 -4.45 11.24 -1.16
C LEU A 9 -3.65 9.97 -1.42
N ASP A 10 -3.95 8.94 -0.63
CA ASP A 10 -3.48 7.58 -0.81
C ASP A 10 -4.59 6.75 -1.45
N PHE A 11 -4.28 6.07 -2.55
CA PHE A 11 -5.28 5.29 -3.29
C PHE A 11 -5.10 3.82 -2.97
N ALA A 12 -6.15 3.19 -2.41
CA ALA A 12 -6.05 1.90 -1.77
C ALA A 12 -6.89 0.80 -2.44
N ASN A 13 -6.38 -0.43 -2.44
CA ASN A 13 -7.15 -1.64 -2.69
C ASN A 13 -6.77 -2.73 -1.69
N HIS A 14 -7.69 -2.98 -0.74
CA HIS A 14 -7.55 -4.01 0.29
C HIS A 14 -8.53 -5.17 0.08
N SER A 15 -9.11 -5.32 -1.12
CA SER A 15 -10.01 -6.43 -1.40
C SER A 15 -9.30 -7.77 -1.21
N ALA A 16 -9.96 -8.72 -0.55
CA ALA A 16 -9.38 -10.03 -0.27
C ALA A 16 -9.17 -10.87 -1.54
N ASP A 17 -9.87 -10.53 -2.62
CA ASP A 17 -9.83 -11.16 -3.94
C ASP A 17 -9.10 -10.30 -5.00
N ALA A 18 -8.38 -9.26 -4.58
CA ALA A 18 -7.64 -8.40 -5.51
C ALA A 18 -6.65 -9.21 -6.34
N THR A 19 -6.78 -9.13 -7.67
CA THR A 19 -5.88 -9.80 -8.60
C THR A 19 -4.67 -8.93 -8.91
N GLU A 20 -3.60 -9.53 -9.46
CA GLU A 20 -2.45 -8.75 -9.94
C GLU A 20 -2.84 -7.65 -10.93
N LYS A 21 -3.85 -7.92 -11.78
CA LYS A 21 -4.38 -6.94 -12.74
C LYS A 21 -5.08 -5.77 -12.05
N ASP A 22 -5.72 -6.01 -10.90
CA ASP A 22 -6.35 -4.94 -10.13
C ASP A 22 -5.30 -4.08 -9.42
N ILE A 23 -4.22 -4.68 -8.93
CA ILE A 23 -3.06 -3.96 -8.38
C ILE A 23 -2.37 -3.13 -9.46
N GLN A 24 -2.21 -3.68 -10.68
CA GLN A 24 -1.67 -2.93 -11.81
C GLN A 24 -2.53 -1.70 -12.11
N LYS A 25 -3.85 -1.85 -12.25
CA LYS A 25 -4.77 -0.73 -12.50
C LYS A 25 -4.71 0.33 -11.40
N LEU A 26 -4.59 -0.09 -10.14
CA LEU A 26 -4.41 0.83 -9.01
C LEU A 26 -3.13 1.65 -9.16
N CYS A 27 -2.01 1.00 -9.48
CA CYS A 27 -0.74 1.68 -9.71
C CYS A 27 -0.82 2.64 -10.92
N GLU A 28 -1.43 2.22 -12.02
CA GLU A 28 -1.68 3.06 -13.19
C GLU A 28 -2.49 4.31 -12.83
N ALA A 29 -3.55 4.17 -12.02
CA ALA A 29 -4.36 5.29 -11.55
C ALA A 29 -3.55 6.25 -10.66
N VAL A 30 -2.73 5.73 -9.74
CA VAL A 30 -1.85 6.54 -8.90
C VAL A 30 -0.89 7.39 -9.74
N LEU A 31 -0.29 6.79 -10.77
CA LEU A 31 0.60 7.49 -11.68
C LEU A 31 -0.15 8.49 -12.57
N GLN A 32 -1.32 8.12 -13.09
CA GLN A 32 -2.13 8.95 -13.97
C GLN A 32 -2.67 10.20 -13.27
N TYR A 33 -3.17 10.05 -12.04
CA TYR A 33 -3.81 11.14 -11.30
C TYR A 33 -2.87 11.85 -10.32
N GLY A 34 -1.64 11.36 -10.17
CA GLY A 34 -0.63 11.99 -9.32
C GLY A 34 -0.92 11.85 -7.82
N PHE A 35 -1.56 10.76 -7.40
CA PHE A 35 -1.76 10.45 -5.99
C PHE A 35 -0.41 10.30 -5.25
N ASN A 36 -0.44 10.35 -3.92
CA ASN A 36 0.76 10.18 -3.09
C ASN A 36 1.28 8.74 -3.19
N SER A 37 0.39 7.78 -2.93
CA SER A 37 0.78 6.38 -2.82
C SER A 37 -0.27 5.41 -3.38
N ALA A 38 0.23 4.23 -3.74
CA ALA A 38 -0.54 3.02 -3.96
C ALA A 38 -0.57 2.20 -2.66
N PHE A 39 -1.73 2.10 -2.01
CA PHE A 39 -1.91 1.31 -0.79
C PHE A 39 -2.48 -0.08 -1.10
N VAL A 40 -1.77 -1.11 -0.68
CA VAL A 40 -2.10 -2.52 -1.00
C VAL A 40 -1.95 -3.42 0.22
N ASN A 41 -2.58 -4.61 0.17
CA ASN A 41 -2.29 -5.67 1.15
C ASN A 41 -0.81 -6.12 1.05
N PRO A 42 -0.18 -6.58 2.16
CA PRO A 42 1.27 -6.87 2.20
C PRO A 42 1.80 -7.75 1.07
N ILE A 43 1.02 -8.77 0.67
CA ILE A 43 1.37 -9.70 -0.40
C ILE A 43 1.62 -9.01 -1.76
N HIS A 44 1.09 -7.80 -1.96
CA HIS A 44 1.20 -7.06 -3.21
C HIS A 44 2.24 -5.94 -3.19
N VAL A 45 2.95 -5.70 -2.08
CA VAL A 45 3.91 -4.59 -1.95
C VAL A 45 4.96 -4.66 -3.06
N LYS A 46 5.62 -5.81 -3.21
CA LYS A 46 6.66 -6.01 -4.22
C LYS A 46 6.13 -5.82 -5.64
N LEU A 47 4.91 -6.29 -5.90
CA LEU A 47 4.24 -6.13 -7.19
C LEU A 47 3.94 -4.65 -7.47
N ALA A 48 3.30 -3.96 -6.54
CA ALA A 48 3.01 -2.53 -6.66
C ALA A 48 4.28 -1.70 -6.86
N LYS A 49 5.35 -2.00 -6.09
CA LYS A 49 6.64 -1.31 -6.21
C LYS A 49 7.27 -1.50 -7.59
N SER A 50 7.12 -2.68 -8.19
CA SER A 50 7.60 -2.92 -9.57
C SER A 50 6.88 -2.06 -10.62
N TYR A 51 5.61 -1.70 -10.40
CA TYR A 51 4.84 -0.85 -11.29
C TYR A 51 5.11 0.65 -11.09
N VAL A 52 5.10 1.13 -9.84
CA VAL A 52 5.24 2.57 -9.56
C VAL A 52 6.70 3.04 -9.47
N GLN A 53 7.61 2.14 -9.12
CA GLN A 53 9.04 2.42 -8.92
C GLN A 53 9.23 3.62 -7.97
N ASP A 54 9.94 4.66 -8.40
CA ASP A 54 10.19 5.89 -7.63
C ASP A 54 9.23 7.05 -8.00
N LYS A 55 8.23 6.80 -8.85
CA LYS A 55 7.29 7.84 -9.32
C LYS A 55 6.16 8.11 -8.33
N ALA A 56 5.86 7.14 -7.47
CA ALA A 56 4.90 7.24 -6.37
C ALA A 56 5.32 6.31 -5.24
N LYS A 57 4.77 6.53 -4.05
CA LYS A 57 5.03 5.67 -2.89
C LYS A 57 4.19 4.40 -2.95
N VAL A 58 4.65 3.36 -2.28
CA VAL A 58 3.87 2.16 -1.98
C VAL A 58 3.63 2.09 -0.48
N GLY A 59 2.36 2.11 -0.09
CA GLY A 59 1.94 1.91 1.28
C GLY A 59 1.35 0.52 1.49
N THR A 60 1.45 0.01 2.72
CA THR A 60 0.77 -1.23 3.08
C THR A 60 0.27 -1.23 4.51
N VAL A 61 -0.67 -2.12 4.79
CA VAL A 61 -1.29 -2.28 6.10
C VAL A 61 -0.68 -3.47 6.85
N ILE A 62 -0.50 -3.35 8.16
CA ILE A 62 0.00 -4.43 9.01
C ILE A 62 -1.07 -4.85 10.01
N SER A 63 -1.33 -6.16 10.09
CA SER A 63 -2.35 -6.76 10.97
C SER A 63 -3.78 -6.29 10.66
N PHE A 64 -4.04 -5.86 9.43
CA PHE A 64 -5.34 -5.37 9.02
C PHE A 64 -6.31 -6.50 8.65
N PRO A 65 -7.62 -6.38 8.96
CA PRO A 65 -8.26 -5.23 9.60
C PRO A 65 -8.29 -5.27 11.13
N LEU A 66 -7.99 -6.42 11.75
CA LEU A 66 -8.36 -6.67 13.15
C LEU A 66 -7.35 -6.17 14.19
N GLY A 67 -6.06 -6.12 13.85
CA GLY A 67 -4.99 -5.75 14.77
C GLY A 67 -4.66 -6.80 15.83
N GLN A 68 -5.26 -7.99 15.74
CA GLN A 68 -5.23 -9.01 16.80
C GLN A 68 -4.02 -9.96 16.74
N ASP A 69 -3.01 -9.65 15.92
CA ASP A 69 -1.75 -10.39 15.94
C ASP A 69 -0.95 -10.07 17.21
N ILE A 70 -0.14 -11.03 17.65
CA ILE A 70 0.87 -10.79 18.67
C ILE A 70 1.96 -9.85 18.14
N ARG A 71 2.60 -9.12 19.05
CA ARG A 71 3.62 -8.12 18.72
C ARG A 71 4.69 -8.65 17.76
N ASP A 72 5.21 -9.84 18.03
CA ASP A 72 6.34 -10.36 17.27
C ASP A 72 5.95 -10.72 15.82
N VAL A 73 4.68 -11.12 15.59
CA VAL A 73 4.13 -11.30 14.24
C VAL A 73 4.03 -9.96 13.52
N LYS A 74 3.50 -8.91 14.18
CA LYS A 74 3.45 -7.55 13.59
C LYS A 74 4.84 -7.04 13.21
N ILE A 75 5.83 -7.23 14.09
CA ILE A 75 7.22 -6.82 13.84
C ILE A 75 7.81 -7.57 12.64
N HIS A 76 7.53 -8.88 12.51
CA HIS A 76 8.00 -9.64 11.36
C HIS A 76 7.39 -9.12 10.06
N SER A 77 6.06 -8.96 10.00
CA SER A 77 5.37 -8.42 8.82
C SER A 77 5.86 -7.01 8.44
N ILE A 78 6.16 -6.16 9.42
CA ILE A 78 6.78 -4.83 9.17
C ILE A 78 8.11 -4.97 8.44
N ARG A 79 8.98 -5.88 8.88
CA ARG A 79 10.30 -6.08 8.26
C ARG A 79 10.18 -6.61 6.84
N GLU A 80 9.30 -7.58 6.61
CA GLU A 80 9.04 -8.13 5.27
C GLU A 80 8.50 -7.04 4.33
N ALA A 81 7.53 -6.24 4.78
CA ALA A 81 7.00 -5.14 3.97
C ALA A 81 8.07 -4.12 3.56
N ILE A 82 8.98 -3.76 4.47
CA ILE A 82 10.11 -2.87 4.15
C ILE A 82 11.04 -3.53 3.13
N GLN A 83 11.34 -4.82 3.29
CA GLN A 83 12.19 -5.55 2.36
C GLN A 83 11.57 -5.64 0.96
N ASP A 84 10.24 -5.77 0.88
CA ASP A 84 9.49 -5.78 -0.38
C ASP A 84 9.36 -4.38 -1.02
N GLY A 85 9.76 -3.32 -0.30
CA GLY A 85 9.86 -1.96 -0.82
C GLY A 85 8.70 -1.05 -0.46
N ALA A 86 7.98 -1.32 0.64
CA ALA A 86 7.01 -0.38 1.20
C ALA A 86 7.71 0.90 1.69
N ASP A 87 7.17 2.04 1.28
CA ASP A 87 7.59 3.38 1.70
C ASP A 87 6.80 3.85 2.94
N GLU A 88 5.58 3.34 3.13
CA GLU A 88 4.67 3.69 4.23
C GLU A 88 4.01 2.44 4.83
N LEU A 89 3.84 2.42 6.16
CA LEU A 89 3.27 1.30 6.90
C LEU A 89 2.13 1.79 7.82
N ASP A 90 0.92 1.31 7.56
CA ASP A 90 -0.25 1.56 8.40
C ASP A 90 -0.46 0.36 9.34
N VAL A 91 0.04 0.49 10.56
CA VAL A 91 -0.02 -0.58 11.56
C VAL A 91 -1.29 -0.45 12.38
N VAL A 92 -2.16 -1.47 12.33
CA VAL A 92 -3.37 -1.51 13.15
C VAL A 92 -2.96 -1.69 14.63
N PRO A 93 -3.44 -0.84 15.56
CA PRO A 93 -3.15 -0.97 16.98
C PRO A 93 -3.72 -2.27 17.57
N ARG A 94 -3.35 -2.59 18.81
CA ARG A 94 -3.88 -3.74 19.55
C ARG A 94 -5.05 -3.29 20.42
#